data_AF-A0A127SZR3-F1
#
_entry.id   AF-A0A127SZR3-F1
#
_cell.length_a   1.000
_cell.length_b   1.000
_cell.length_c   1.000
_cell.angle_alpha   90.00
_cell.angle_beta   90.00
_cell.angle_gamma   90.00
#
_symmetry.space_group_name_H-M   'P 1'
#
loop_
_entity.id
_entity.type
_entity.pdbx_description
1 polymer ?
#
loop_
_entity_poly.entity_id
_entity_poly.type
_entity_poly.pdbx_seq_one_letter_code
_entity_poly.pdbx_strand_id
1 'polypeptide(L)'
;GCDDVALTLLDVLDYMEKIPVVAAYKLADGTTTTRFPMGEALDTAQPIVEYLPGWHCDITAARKWEDLPKEARDYVEYLEKAVGCKITYISVGAEREAYVHHV
;
A
#
# COMPACT_ATOMS: atom_id res chain seq x y z
N GLY A 1 -12.01 -9.40 -12.42
CA GLY A 1 -11.19 -9.70 -11.24
C GLY A 1 -9.74 -9.48 -11.59
N CYS A 2 -8.90 -9.35 -10.58
CA CYS A 2 -7.45 -9.33 -10.70
C CYS A 2 -6.95 -10.56 -9.95
N ASP A 3 -6.04 -11.32 -10.56
CA ASP A 3 -5.49 -12.55 -9.96
C ASP A 3 -4.25 -12.24 -9.09
N ASP A 4 -3.41 -11.30 -9.56
CA ASP A 4 -2.19 -10.86 -8.89
C ASP A 4 -1.95 -9.35 -9.10
N VAL A 5 -1.38 -8.70 -8.10
CA VAL A 5 -0.96 -7.29 -8.11
C VAL A 5 0.57 -7.20 -8.14
N ALA A 6 1.08 -6.27 -8.94
CA ALA A 6 2.45 -5.80 -8.84
C ALA A 6 2.45 -4.46 -8.07
N LEU A 7 3.07 -4.45 -6.89
CA LEU A 7 3.28 -3.24 -6.10
C LEU A 7 4.61 -2.61 -6.49
N THR A 8 4.57 -1.37 -6.98
CA THR A 8 5.76 -0.68 -7.49
C THR A 8 6.18 0.48 -6.60
N LEU A 9 7.48 0.82 -6.65
CA LEU A 9 8.05 1.98 -5.94
C LEU A 9 7.90 1.88 -4.42
N LEU A 10 8.06 0.68 -3.85
CA LEU A 10 7.99 0.53 -2.39
C LEU A 10 9.10 1.32 -1.69
N ASP A 11 10.28 1.40 -2.33
CA ASP A 11 11.46 2.15 -1.87
C ASP A 11 11.19 3.66 -1.68
N VAL A 12 10.19 4.22 -2.35
CA VAL A 12 9.81 5.62 -2.16
C VAL A 12 9.26 5.89 -0.76
N LEU A 13 8.79 4.86 -0.05
CA LEU A 13 8.26 4.99 1.31
C LEU A 13 9.33 4.86 2.40
N ASP A 14 10.60 4.61 2.03
CA ASP A 14 11.71 4.30 2.94
C ASP A 14 11.96 5.34 4.03
N TYR A 15 11.64 6.61 3.77
CA TYR A 15 11.87 7.70 4.73
C TYR A 15 10.70 7.93 5.71
N MET A 16 9.56 7.25 5.53
CA MET A 16 8.37 7.51 6.33
C MET A 16 8.46 6.81 7.69
N GLU A 17 8.17 7.53 8.77
CA GLU A 17 7.94 6.93 10.10
C GLU A 17 6.54 6.30 10.18
N LYS A 18 5.57 6.88 9.48
CA LYS A 18 4.19 6.40 9.39
C LYS A 18 3.66 6.60 7.98
N ILE A 19 3.02 5.57 7.44
CA ILE A 19 2.48 5.56 6.09
C ILE A 19 0.96 5.78 6.16
N PRO A 20 0.44 6.89 5.61
CA PRO A 20 -0.99 7.12 5.55
C PRO A 20 -1.65 6.26 4.47
N VAL A 21 -2.73 5.57 4.82
CA VAL A 21 -3.56 4.80 3.89
C VAL A 21 -5.00 5.25 4.01
N VAL A 22 -5.61 5.66 2.90
CA VAL A 22 -7.04 5.97 2.86
C VAL A 22 -7.82 4.67 2.86
N ALA A 23 -8.40 4.32 4.01
CA ALA A 23 -9.13 3.05 4.19
C ALA A 23 -10.63 3.18 3.87
N ALA A 24 -11.18 4.39 3.99
CA ALA A 24 -12.58 4.67 3.71
C ALA A 24 -12.80 6.16 3.39
N TYR A 25 -14.03 6.50 3.03
CA TYR A 25 -14.48 7.87 2.82
C TYR A 25 -15.70 8.15 3.69
N LYS A 26 -15.72 9.30 4.34
CA LYS A 26 -16.90 9.87 4.99
C LYS A 26 -17.63 10.78 4.00
N LEU A 27 -18.89 10.50 3.75
CA LEU A 27 -19.74 11.26 2.83
C LEU A 27 -20.40 12.46 3.52
N ALA A 28 -20.94 13.39 2.74
CA ALA A 28 -21.60 14.60 3.24
C ALA A 28 -22.82 14.31 4.14
N ASP A 29 -23.48 13.17 3.95
CA ASP A 29 -24.59 12.71 4.80
C ASP A 29 -24.12 12.08 6.14
N GLY A 30 -22.80 12.04 6.37
CA GLY A 30 -22.17 11.48 7.56
C GLY A 30 -21.91 9.98 7.51
N THR A 31 -22.37 9.27 6.47
CA THR A 31 -22.12 7.83 6.30
C THR A 31 -20.67 7.56 5.88
N THR A 32 -20.22 6.32 6.09
CA THR A 32 -18.88 5.86 5.70
C THR A 32 -19.00 4.80 4.63
N THR A 33 -18.17 4.91 3.59
CA THR A 33 -18.06 3.93 2.50
C THR A 33 -16.61 3.51 2.31
N THR A 34 -16.40 2.20 2.07
CA THR A 34 -15.12 1.65 1.59
C THR A 34 -15.07 1.56 0.07
N ARG A 35 -16.19 1.83 -0.62
CA ARG A 35 -16.23 1.97 -2.07
C ARG A 35 -15.85 3.39 -2.46
N PHE A 36 -15.08 3.51 -3.53
CA PHE A 36 -14.70 4.81 -4.11
C PHE A 36 -15.96 5.65 -4.43
N PRO A 37 -16.10 6.85 -3.85
CA PRO A 37 -17.22 7.74 -4.14
C PRO A 37 -17.13 8.29 -5.57
N MET A 38 -18.27 8.45 -6.23
CA MET A 38 -18.35 8.87 -7.64
C MET A 38 -19.28 10.08 -7.80
N GLY A 39 -19.02 10.90 -8.82
CA GLY A 39 -19.82 12.12 -9.08
C GLY A 39 -19.69 13.15 -7.96
N GLU A 40 -20.75 13.88 -7.67
CA GLU A 40 -20.79 14.94 -6.64
C GLU A 40 -20.41 14.43 -5.23
N ALA A 41 -20.60 13.14 -4.96
CA ALA A 41 -20.19 12.54 -3.69
C ALA A 41 -18.66 12.58 -3.48
N LEU A 42 -17.87 12.54 -4.57
CA LEU A 42 -16.41 12.63 -4.50
C LEU A 42 -15.94 14.02 -4.09
N ASP A 43 -16.61 15.07 -4.57
CA ASP A 43 -16.22 16.48 -4.34
C ASP A 43 -16.28 16.87 -2.85
N THR A 44 -17.12 16.18 -2.07
CA THR A 44 -17.34 16.44 -0.64
C THR A 44 -16.85 15.31 0.27
N ALA A 45 -16.38 14.20 -0.30
CA ALA A 45 -15.91 13.05 0.47
C ALA A 45 -14.64 13.39 1.26
N GLN A 46 -14.63 13.05 2.55
CA GLN A 46 -13.46 13.19 3.40
C GLN A 46 -12.77 11.83 3.56
N PRO A 47 -11.47 11.72 3.28
CA PRO A 47 -10.74 10.46 3.47
C PRO A 47 -10.63 10.13 4.96
N ILE A 48 -10.90 8.87 5.31
CA ILE A 48 -10.58 8.29 6.61
C ILE A 48 -9.22 7.61 6.45
N VAL A 49 -8.21 8.19 7.09
CA VAL A 49 -6.81 7.77 6.97
C VAL A 49 -6.42 6.89 8.16
N GLU A 50 -5.92 5.70 7.86
CA GLU A 50 -5.22 4.85 8.79
C GLU A 50 -3.71 5.06 8.64
N TYR A 51 -2.96 4.88 9.73
CA TYR A 51 -1.51 5.07 9.72
C TYR A 51 -0.83 3.76 10.09
N LEU A 52 -0.06 3.22 9.14
CA LEU A 52 0.77 2.05 9.34
C LEU A 52 2.19 2.46 9.75
N PRO A 53 2.91 1.65 10.55
CA PRO A 53 4.32 1.91 10.81
C PRO A 53 5.11 1.90 9.50
N GLY A 54 5.94 2.92 9.29
CA GLY A 54 6.97 2.89 8.26
C GLY A 54 8.25 2.24 8.80
N TRP A 55 9.25 2.06 7.92
CA TRP A 55 10.48 1.32 8.26
C TRP A 55 11.74 2.19 8.39
N HIS A 56 11.72 3.43 7.88
CA HIS A 56 12.82 4.40 8.03
C HIS A 56 14.22 3.83 7.66
N CYS A 57 14.29 2.96 6.64
CA CYS A 57 15.52 2.33 6.17
C CYS A 57 15.48 2.06 4.66
N ASP A 58 16.66 1.97 4.04
CA ASP A 58 16.81 1.69 2.61
C ASP A 58 16.52 0.21 2.30
N ILE A 59 15.56 -0.06 1.39
CA ILE A 59 15.20 -1.41 0.96
C ILE A 59 15.69 -1.74 -0.46
N THR A 60 16.42 -0.84 -1.13
CA THR A 60 16.76 -0.98 -2.56
C THR A 60 17.63 -2.20 -2.90
N ALA A 61 18.33 -2.74 -1.90
CA ALA A 61 19.13 -3.96 -2.01
C ALA A 61 18.32 -5.26 -1.82
N ALA A 62 17.08 -5.20 -1.35
CA ALA A 62 16.26 -6.38 -1.06
C ALA A 62 15.95 -7.18 -2.34
N ARG A 63 16.10 -8.52 -2.29
CA ARG A 63 15.79 -9.41 -3.43
C ARG A 63 14.89 -10.59 -3.02
N LYS A 64 14.70 -10.80 -1.72
CA LYS A 64 13.82 -11.81 -1.13
C LYS A 64 12.85 -11.16 -0.16
N TRP A 65 11.74 -11.85 0.10
CA TRP A 65 10.74 -11.38 1.05
C TRP A 65 11.33 -11.14 2.43
N GLU A 66 12.22 -12.03 2.88
CA GLU A 66 12.86 -11.94 4.21
C GLU A 66 13.90 -10.82 4.31
N ASP A 67 14.35 -10.26 3.18
CA ASP A 67 15.27 -9.11 3.17
C ASP A 67 14.52 -7.81 3.54
N LEU A 68 13.20 -7.78 3.38
CA LEU A 68 12.39 -6.61 3.71
C LEU A 68 12.22 -6.47 5.23
N PRO A 69 12.24 -5.23 5.75
CA PRO A 69 11.93 -4.98 7.16
C PRO A 69 10.51 -5.47 7.47
N LYS A 70 10.26 -5.76 8.76
CA LYS A 70 8.97 -6.31 9.19
C LYS A 70 7.82 -5.36 8.82
N GLU A 71 8.04 -4.07 9.00
CA GLU A 71 7.06 -3.02 8.77
C GLU A 71 6.69 -2.90 7.28
N ALA A 72 7.66 -3.07 6.37
CA ALA A 72 7.38 -3.13 4.93
C ALA A 72 6.57 -4.37 4.56
N ARG A 73 6.88 -5.53 5.15
CA ARG A 73 6.10 -6.76 4.94
C ARG A 73 4.68 -6.63 5.47
N ASP A 74 4.53 -6.11 6.68
CA ASP A 74 3.22 -5.85 7.30
C ASP A 74 2.38 -4.89 6.44
N TYR A 75 3.01 -3.88 5.83
CA TYR A 75 2.36 -2.96 4.90
C TYR A 75 1.82 -3.68 3.66
N VAL A 76 2.63 -4.54 3.04
CA VAL A 76 2.19 -5.33 1.87
C VAL A 76 1.04 -6.26 2.25
N GLU A 77 1.16 -7.02 3.34
CA GLU A 77 0.10 -7.92 3.81
C GLU A 77 -1.20 -7.18 4.19
N TYR A 78 -1.08 -5.94 4.68
CA TYR A 78 -2.24 -5.09 4.92
C TYR A 78 -2.95 -4.75 3.61
N LEU A 79 -2.21 -4.32 2.58
CA LEU A 79 -2.77 -3.98 1.27
C LEU A 79 -3.44 -5.20 0.62
N GLU A 80 -2.83 -6.38 0.71
CA GLU A 80 -3.44 -7.62 0.19
C GLU A 80 -4.80 -7.89 0.82
N LYS A 81 -4.92 -7.76 2.15
CA LYS A 81 -6.18 -7.92 2.88
C LYS A 81 -7.21 -6.87 2.49
N ALA A 82 -6.78 -5.62 2.35
CA ALA A 82 -7.67 -4.50 2.00
C ALA A 82 -8.21 -4.60 0.57
N VAL A 83 -7.38 -5.04 -0.38
CA VAL A 83 -7.73 -5.16 -1.80
C VAL A 83 -8.38 -6.51 -2.11
N GLY A 84 -8.13 -7.54 -1.30
CA GLY A 84 -8.61 -8.89 -1.53
C GLY A 84 -7.91 -9.59 -2.71
N CYS A 85 -6.69 -9.17 -3.02
CA CYS A 85 -5.86 -9.71 -4.10
C CYS A 85 -4.41 -9.86 -3.61
N LYS A 86 -3.71 -10.89 -4.09
CA LYS A 86 -2.32 -11.15 -3.72
C LYS A 86 -1.38 -10.14 -4.39
N ILE A 87 -0.34 -9.71 -3.70
CA ILE A 87 0.74 -8.88 -4.24
C ILE A 87 1.95 -9.79 -4.50
N THR A 88 2.16 -10.17 -5.75
CA THR A 88 3.18 -11.19 -6.10
C THR A 88 4.53 -10.56 -6.49
N TYR A 89 4.52 -9.35 -7.03
CA TYR A 89 5.74 -8.63 -7.41
C TYR A 89 5.84 -7.32 -6.65
N ILE A 90 6.99 -7.06 -6.02
CA ILE A 90 7.24 -5.85 -5.25
C ILE A 90 8.50 -5.19 -5.80
N SER A 91 8.38 -4.07 -6.50
CA SER A 91 9.55 -3.29 -6.96
C SER A 91 10.08 -2.43 -5.82
N VAL A 92 11.40 -2.50 -5.64
CA VAL A 92 12.19 -1.82 -4.60
C VAL A 92 13.25 -0.91 -5.23
N GLY A 93 13.05 -0.49 -6.48
CA GLY A 93 13.98 0.39 -7.19
C GLY A 93 13.73 0.40 -8.69
N ALA A 94 14.47 1.27 -9.39
CA ALA A 94 14.29 1.50 -10.83
C ALA A 94 14.93 0.44 -11.74
N GLU A 95 15.92 -0.32 -11.23
CA GLU A 95 16.62 -1.35 -11.99
C GLU A 95 15.70 -2.54 -12.31
N ARG A 96 15.93 -3.20 -13.44
CA ARG A 96 15.09 -4.33 -13.91
C ARG A 96 15.04 -5.48 -12.91
N GLU A 97 16.14 -5.70 -12.20
CA GLU A 97 16.30 -6.75 -11.19
C GLU A 97 15.96 -6.27 -9.77
N ALA A 98 15.57 -5.00 -9.58
CA ALA A 98 15.21 -4.44 -8.28
C ALA A 98 13.76 -4.75 -7.91
N TYR A 99 13.47 -6.04 -7.75
CA TYR A 99 12.18 -6.51 -7.25
C TYR A 99 12.33 -7.72 -6.33
N VAL A 100 11.35 -7.87 -5.45
CA VAL A 100 11.12 -9.05 -4.62
C VAL A 100 9.94 -9.82 -5.20
N HIS A 101 10.08 -11.14 -5.29
CA HIS A 101 9.00 -12.04 -5.67
C HIS A 101 8.38 -12.65 -4.40
N HIS A 102 7.11 -12.34 -4.14
CA HIS A 102 6.34 -12.79 -2.97
C HIS A 102 5.40 -13.93 -3.38
N VAL A 103 5.73 -15.15 -2.94
CA VAL A 103 4.99 -16.39 -3.25
C VAL A 103 4.34 -16.98 -2.02
#